data_AF-A0A3D2RRX8-F1
#
_entry.id   AF-A0A3D2RRX8-F1
#
_cell.length_a   1.000
_cell.length_b   1.000
_cell.length_c   1.000
_cell.angle_alpha   90.00
_cell.angle_beta   90.00
_cell.angle_gamma   90.00
#
_symmetry.space_group_name_H-M   'P 1'
#
loop_
_entity.id
_entity.type
_entity.pdbx_description
1 polymer ?
#
loop_
_entity_poly.entity_id
_entity_poly.type
_entity_poly.pdbx_seq_one_letter_code
_entity_poly.pdbx_strand_id
1 'polypeptide(L)'
;PNVQVQLCSIECCTLHAIDDPDCEKNRSFCQDMDDWGGICDDIWIWNYNTNFSCYDLPFPNLRVIAPNIRYFLKNNAKGAFMQANGNGLTGEFSDLRNYIISSLLWNPELDGDDVLEEFIQLHYQSSAKPIRKYLAMIHDNAIQLEVHPNCFPSAEEVGLDLEISEKGLSYFNQALELADDDTIRARVEKASICAYKAMILTGEDLEQEKRKKIINHYIGLAEKYNMTHVSEHKLAAEYFAEIKF
;
A
#
# COMPACT_ATOMS: atom_id res chain seq x y z
N PRO A 1 -7.62 36.00 -1.70
CA PRO A 1 -8.46 35.07 -0.89
C PRO A 1 -7.62 34.53 0.28
N ASN A 2 -8.22 34.29 1.46
CA ASN A 2 -7.54 33.79 2.67
C ASN A 2 -8.21 32.54 3.26
N VAL A 3 -9.06 31.87 2.49
CA VAL A 3 -9.74 30.63 2.84
C VAL A 3 -9.38 29.60 1.78
N GLN A 4 -9.02 28.40 2.24
CA GLN A 4 -8.69 27.25 1.41
C GLN A 4 -9.63 26.10 1.77
N VAL A 5 -10.17 25.42 0.77
CA VAL A 5 -11.00 24.23 0.94
C VAL A 5 -10.11 23.00 0.84
N GLN A 6 -10.14 22.11 1.83
CA GLN A 6 -9.43 20.84 1.79
C GLN A 6 -10.42 19.69 1.63
N LEU A 7 -10.34 18.97 0.51
CA LEU A 7 -11.17 17.80 0.22
C LEU A 7 -10.42 16.52 0.56
N CYS A 8 -11.09 15.62 1.27
CA CYS A 8 -10.53 14.37 1.77
C CYS A 8 -11.14 13.18 1.04
N SER A 9 -10.33 12.29 0.49
CA SER A 9 -10.81 11.12 -0.27
C SER A 9 -11.03 9.88 0.62
N ILE A 10 -11.48 10.05 1.86
CA ILE A 10 -11.43 8.99 2.89
C ILE A 10 -12.39 7.84 2.59
N GLU A 11 -13.54 8.13 2.00
CA GLU A 11 -14.53 7.12 1.60
C GLU A 11 -14.23 6.47 0.24
N CYS A 12 -13.27 7.02 -0.52
CA CYS A 12 -12.98 6.55 -1.88
C CYS A 12 -12.44 5.12 -1.89
N CYS A 13 -12.69 4.43 -3.00
CA CYS A 13 -11.98 3.23 -3.38
C CYS A 13 -10.50 3.55 -3.60
N THR A 14 -9.62 2.72 -3.04
CA THR A 14 -8.16 2.83 -3.16
C THR A 14 -7.57 1.94 -4.26
N LEU A 15 -8.40 1.09 -4.88
CA LEU A 15 -8.00 0.18 -5.96
C LEU A 15 -8.28 0.74 -7.37
N HIS A 16 -9.32 1.57 -7.51
CA HIS A 16 -9.73 2.20 -8.77
C HIS A 16 -9.35 3.68 -8.77
N ALA A 17 -9.04 4.22 -9.95
CA ALA A 17 -8.78 5.66 -10.09
C ALA A 17 -10.00 6.47 -9.62
N ILE A 18 -9.77 7.67 -9.10
CA ILE A 18 -10.86 8.51 -8.57
C ILE A 18 -11.91 8.81 -9.64
N ASP A 19 -11.50 9.04 -10.89
CA ASP A 19 -12.40 9.29 -12.02
C ASP A 19 -12.75 8.05 -12.83
N ASP A 20 -12.52 6.85 -12.29
CA ASP A 20 -12.99 5.62 -12.93
C ASP A 20 -14.53 5.64 -13.01
N PRO A 21 -15.12 5.65 -14.22
CA PRO A 21 -16.58 5.74 -14.38
C PRO A 21 -17.31 4.53 -13.82
N ASP A 22 -16.63 3.38 -13.71
CA ASP A 22 -17.21 2.12 -13.24
C ASP A 22 -17.08 1.97 -11.71
N CYS A 23 -16.40 2.91 -11.03
CA CYS A 23 -16.30 2.91 -9.57
C CYS A 23 -17.32 3.85 -8.91
N GLU A 24 -18.51 3.32 -8.60
CA GLU A 24 -19.58 4.08 -7.95
C GLU A 24 -19.15 4.75 -6.64
N LYS A 25 -18.28 4.09 -5.86
CA LYS A 25 -17.77 4.57 -4.57
C LYS A 25 -17.01 5.90 -4.67
N ASN A 26 -16.41 6.21 -5.82
CA ASN A 26 -15.64 7.43 -6.02
C ASN A 26 -16.49 8.61 -6.53
N ARG A 27 -17.74 8.36 -6.95
CA ARG A 27 -18.59 9.36 -7.61
C ARG A 27 -18.92 10.55 -6.70
N SER A 28 -19.13 10.30 -5.40
CA SER A 28 -19.41 11.38 -4.45
C SER A 28 -18.24 12.36 -4.36
N PHE A 29 -17.00 11.87 -4.31
CA PHE A 29 -15.83 12.72 -4.26
C PHE A 29 -15.63 13.51 -5.56
N CYS A 30 -15.95 12.92 -6.72
CA CYS A 30 -15.95 13.65 -7.99
C CYS A 30 -16.97 14.79 -7.99
N GLN A 31 -18.18 14.54 -7.47
CA GLN A 31 -19.20 15.56 -7.33
C GLN A 31 -18.75 16.68 -6.39
N ASP A 32 -18.13 16.35 -5.25
CA ASP A 32 -17.58 17.35 -4.33
C ASP A 32 -16.50 18.21 -5.00
N MET A 33 -15.62 17.62 -5.81
CA MET A 33 -14.61 18.34 -6.59
C MET A 33 -15.25 19.32 -7.58
N ASP A 34 -16.27 18.89 -8.33
CA ASP A 34 -16.98 19.73 -9.31
C ASP A 34 -17.74 20.88 -8.62
N ASP A 35 -18.49 20.57 -7.55
CA ASP A 35 -19.32 21.53 -6.84
C ASP A 35 -18.45 22.60 -6.14
N TRP A 36 -17.38 22.19 -5.46
CA TRP A 36 -16.44 23.13 -4.86
C TRP A 36 -15.64 23.90 -5.89
N GLY A 37 -15.26 23.27 -7.02
CA GLY A 37 -14.58 23.92 -8.13
C GLY A 37 -15.41 25.01 -8.80
N GLY A 38 -16.74 24.92 -8.75
CA GLY A 38 -17.66 25.99 -9.17
C GLY A 38 -17.74 27.19 -8.21
N ILE A 39 -17.25 27.03 -6.97
CA ILE A 39 -17.37 28.03 -5.89
C ILE A 39 -16.01 28.66 -5.54
N CYS A 40 -14.91 27.91 -5.60
CA CYS A 40 -13.60 28.30 -5.09
C CYS A 40 -12.44 27.83 -5.99
N ASP A 41 -11.43 28.70 -6.16
CA ASP A 41 -10.20 28.40 -6.92
C ASP A 41 -9.02 27.93 -6.04
N ASP A 42 -9.19 27.88 -4.71
CA ASP A 42 -8.15 27.48 -3.73
C ASP A 42 -8.54 26.17 -3.02
N ILE A 43 -8.46 25.08 -3.80
CA ILE A 43 -8.76 23.71 -3.37
C ILE A 43 -7.45 22.94 -3.15
N TRP A 44 -7.35 22.28 -2.00
CA TRP A 44 -6.30 21.33 -1.66
C TRP A 44 -6.87 19.94 -1.43
N ILE A 45 -6.07 18.93 -1.72
CA ILE A 45 -6.47 17.53 -1.57
C ILE A 45 -5.73 16.89 -0.40
N TRP A 46 -6.46 16.12 0.39
CA TRP A 46 -5.92 15.13 1.30
C TRP A 46 -6.32 13.74 0.78
N ASN A 47 -5.36 13.03 0.18
CA ASN A 47 -5.57 11.71 -0.40
C ASN A 47 -4.86 10.62 0.41
N TYR A 48 -5.54 9.50 0.63
CA TYR A 48 -5.10 8.43 1.53
C TYR A 48 -4.50 7.27 0.75
N ASN A 49 -3.24 6.94 1.03
CA ASN A 49 -2.44 5.97 0.30
C ASN A 49 -1.93 4.80 1.18
N THR A 50 -2.48 4.63 2.38
CA THR A 50 -2.10 3.57 3.33
C THR A 50 -3.35 2.89 3.91
N ASN A 51 -3.19 1.69 4.46
CA ASN A 51 -4.22 1.01 5.25
C ASN A 51 -4.05 1.38 6.73
N PHE A 52 -4.93 2.22 7.27
CA PHE A 52 -4.89 2.66 8.66
C PHE A 52 -5.26 1.58 9.67
N SER A 53 -6.04 0.58 9.25
CA SER A 53 -6.38 -0.58 10.09
C SER A 53 -5.20 -1.55 10.21
N CYS A 54 -4.31 -1.56 9.21
CA CYS A 54 -3.22 -2.54 9.13
C CYS A 54 -2.11 -2.06 8.19
N TYR A 55 -1.16 -1.26 8.71
CA TYR A 55 -0.12 -0.61 7.90
C TYR A 55 0.80 -1.58 7.15
N ASP A 56 0.96 -2.78 7.68
CA ASP A 56 1.83 -3.82 7.16
C ASP A 56 1.06 -4.91 6.40
N LEU A 57 -0.19 -4.70 6.04
CA LEU A 57 -0.94 -5.60 5.16
C LEU A 57 -0.61 -5.32 3.68
N PRO A 58 -0.56 -6.32 2.78
CA PRO A 58 -0.53 -6.08 1.34
C PRO A 58 -1.66 -5.13 0.93
N PHE A 59 -1.32 -4.05 0.24
CA PHE A 59 -2.28 -3.01 -0.11
C PHE A 59 -2.16 -2.61 -1.58
N PRO A 60 -3.02 -3.16 -2.46
CA PRO A 60 -2.87 -3.04 -3.92
C PRO A 60 -3.35 -1.67 -4.46
N ASN A 61 -2.74 -0.58 -4.01
CA ASN A 61 -3.13 0.79 -4.38
C ASN A 61 -2.05 1.57 -5.14
N LEU A 62 -0.94 0.94 -5.53
CA LEU A 62 0.16 1.67 -6.18
C LEU A 62 -0.24 2.16 -7.59
N ARG A 63 -1.05 1.37 -8.31
CA ARG A 63 -1.47 1.67 -9.69
C ARG A 63 -2.35 2.92 -9.81
N VAL A 64 -3.05 3.32 -8.73
CA VAL A 64 -3.95 4.49 -8.77
C VAL A 64 -3.25 5.81 -8.47
N ILE A 65 -2.02 5.80 -7.97
CA ILE A 65 -1.33 7.03 -7.55
C ILE A 65 -1.18 8.01 -8.72
N ALA A 66 -0.71 7.52 -9.88
CA ALA A 66 -0.52 8.34 -11.07
C ALA A 66 -1.83 8.93 -11.64
N PRO A 67 -2.89 8.13 -11.92
CA PRO A 67 -4.15 8.69 -12.39
C PRO A 67 -4.81 9.61 -11.37
N ASN A 68 -4.72 9.34 -10.07
CA ASN A 68 -5.29 10.22 -9.04
C ASN A 68 -4.60 11.61 -9.02
N ILE A 69 -3.27 11.66 -9.08
CA ILE A 69 -2.53 12.93 -9.14
C ILE A 69 -2.93 13.73 -10.40
N ARG A 70 -3.03 13.07 -11.56
CA ARG A 70 -3.47 13.71 -12.81
C ARG A 70 -4.91 14.20 -12.72
N TYR A 71 -5.80 13.43 -12.09
CA TYR A 71 -7.18 13.85 -11.82
C TYR A 71 -7.23 15.13 -10.97
N PHE A 72 -6.45 15.20 -9.87
CA PHE A 72 -6.41 16.39 -9.03
C PHE A 72 -5.90 17.61 -9.80
N LEU A 73 -4.83 17.44 -10.59
CA LEU A 73 -4.26 18.51 -11.41
C LEU A 73 -5.28 19.02 -12.46
N LYS A 74 -5.95 18.10 -13.16
CA LYS A 74 -6.97 18.42 -14.18
C LYS A 74 -8.14 19.20 -13.58
N ASN A 75 -8.47 18.96 -12.32
CA ASN A 75 -9.53 19.64 -11.58
C ASN A 75 -9.03 20.84 -10.75
N ASN A 76 -7.93 21.46 -11.18
CA ASN A 76 -7.41 22.72 -10.63
C ASN A 76 -7.01 22.70 -9.15
N ALA A 77 -6.76 21.53 -8.55
CA ALA A 77 -6.22 21.45 -7.20
C ALA A 77 -4.87 22.19 -7.11
N LYS A 78 -4.69 23.00 -6.07
CA LYS A 78 -3.46 23.81 -5.83
C LYS A 78 -2.39 23.04 -5.07
N GLY A 79 -2.77 21.97 -4.39
CA GLY A 79 -1.85 21.10 -3.68
C GLY A 79 -2.52 19.77 -3.33
N ALA A 80 -1.68 18.75 -3.13
CA ALA A 80 -2.12 17.43 -2.70
C ALA A 80 -1.20 16.92 -1.59
N PHE A 81 -1.80 16.57 -0.46
CA PHE A 81 -1.17 15.79 0.58
C PHE A 81 -1.52 14.32 0.37
N MET A 82 -0.52 13.53 -0.05
CA MET A 82 -0.65 12.11 -0.33
C MET A 82 -0.24 11.32 0.92
N GLN A 83 -1.16 11.12 1.85
CA GLN A 83 -0.87 10.52 3.15
C GLN A 83 -0.55 9.02 3.02
N ALA A 84 0.69 8.66 3.33
CA ALA A 84 1.13 7.28 3.54
C ALA A 84 1.23 6.97 5.06
N ASN A 85 1.86 5.86 5.43
CA ASN A 85 2.15 5.54 6.84
C ASN A 85 3.03 6.63 7.47
N GLY A 86 2.47 7.41 8.40
CA GLY A 86 3.18 8.46 9.14
C GLY A 86 3.79 8.01 10.47
N ASN A 87 3.48 6.78 10.92
CA ASN A 87 3.80 6.29 12.26
C ASN A 87 5.04 5.37 12.29
N GLY A 88 5.68 5.10 11.15
CA GLY A 88 6.91 4.30 11.08
C GLY A 88 7.42 4.09 9.65
N LEU A 89 8.52 3.34 9.53
CA LEU A 89 9.19 3.05 8.26
C LEU A 89 8.91 1.63 7.73
N THR A 90 8.08 0.85 8.40
CA THR A 90 7.81 -0.57 8.08
C THR A 90 6.41 -0.82 7.52
N GLY A 91 5.70 0.25 7.13
CA GLY A 91 4.48 0.09 6.35
C GLY A 91 4.77 -0.68 5.07
N GLU A 92 3.77 -1.41 4.58
CA GLU A 92 3.87 -2.16 3.33
C GLU A 92 4.47 -1.28 2.24
N PHE A 93 5.56 -1.73 1.60
CA PHE A 93 6.29 -1.00 0.55
C PHE A 93 6.44 0.53 0.76
N SER A 94 6.67 0.98 2.01
CA SER A 94 6.75 2.40 2.35
C SER A 94 7.73 3.17 1.47
N ASP A 95 8.88 2.56 1.18
CA ASP A 95 9.98 3.20 0.43
C ASP A 95 9.59 3.36 -1.05
N LEU A 96 9.03 2.32 -1.66
CA LEU A 96 8.50 2.35 -3.04
C LEU A 96 7.35 3.34 -3.18
N ARG A 97 6.39 3.32 -2.25
CA ARG A 97 5.23 4.20 -2.28
C ARG A 97 5.63 5.66 -2.16
N ASN A 98 6.53 5.98 -1.23
CA ASN A 98 7.05 7.35 -1.10
C ASN A 98 7.83 7.78 -2.36
N TYR A 99 8.58 6.87 -2.99
CA TYR A 99 9.23 7.16 -4.28
C TYR A 99 8.22 7.48 -5.38
N ILE A 100 7.22 6.63 -5.58
CA ILE A 100 6.17 6.83 -6.60
C ILE A 100 5.44 8.16 -6.35
N ILE A 101 4.98 8.39 -5.12
CA ILE A 101 4.26 9.62 -4.74
C ILE A 101 5.11 10.86 -5.01
N SER A 102 6.36 10.89 -4.54
CA SER A 102 7.22 12.07 -4.68
C SER A 102 7.59 12.35 -6.14
N SER A 103 7.89 11.31 -6.93
CA SER A 103 8.20 11.43 -8.36
C SER A 103 7.01 11.98 -9.16
N LEU A 104 5.80 11.48 -8.90
CA LEU A 104 4.59 11.88 -9.64
C LEU A 104 4.03 13.23 -9.19
N LEU A 105 4.19 13.63 -7.93
CA LEU A 105 3.90 14.99 -7.48
C LEU A 105 4.84 16.00 -8.12
N TRP A 106 6.11 15.63 -8.34
CA TRP A 106 7.08 16.47 -9.03
C TRP A 106 6.81 16.57 -10.54
N ASN A 107 6.50 15.45 -11.19
CA ASN A 107 6.17 15.39 -12.60
C ASN A 107 4.98 14.43 -12.87
N PRO A 108 3.75 14.96 -13.03
CA PRO A 108 2.54 14.15 -13.22
C PRO A 108 2.42 13.51 -14.61
N GLU A 109 3.28 13.91 -15.56
CA GLU A 109 3.35 13.34 -16.92
C GLU A 109 4.12 12.00 -16.96
N LEU A 110 4.78 11.61 -15.86
CA LEU A 110 5.45 10.32 -15.78
C LEU A 110 4.44 9.16 -15.80
N ASP A 111 4.85 8.05 -16.42
CA ASP A 111 4.13 6.79 -16.30
C ASP A 111 4.41 6.16 -14.93
N GLY A 112 3.35 5.72 -14.24
CA GLY A 112 3.46 5.17 -12.90
C GLY A 112 4.14 3.80 -12.85
N ASP A 113 3.99 2.98 -13.89
CA ASP A 113 4.62 1.67 -13.99
C ASP A 113 6.12 1.81 -14.28
N ASP A 114 6.50 2.78 -15.12
CA ASP A 114 7.91 3.11 -15.37
C ASP A 114 8.63 3.57 -14.09
N VAL A 115 7.99 4.43 -13.29
CA VAL A 115 8.54 4.90 -11.98
C VAL A 115 8.66 3.74 -10.99
N LEU A 116 7.67 2.84 -10.95
CA LEU A 116 7.72 1.63 -10.14
C LEU A 116 8.86 0.72 -10.57
N GLU A 117 8.99 0.47 -11.87
CA GLU A 117 10.02 -0.40 -12.46
C GLU A 117 11.41 0.16 -12.16
N GLU A 118 11.63 1.46 -12.36
CA GLU A 118 12.88 2.12 -12.01
C GLU A 118 13.25 1.89 -10.54
N PHE A 119 12.31 2.12 -9.61
CA PHE A 119 12.58 1.91 -8.19
C PHE A 119 12.97 0.47 -7.90
N ILE A 120 12.20 -0.52 -8.37
CA ILE A 120 12.48 -1.90 -8.00
C ILE A 120 13.80 -2.39 -8.59
N GLN A 121 14.19 -1.94 -9.79
CA GLN A 121 15.47 -2.28 -10.39
C GLN A 121 16.64 -1.69 -9.59
N LEU A 122 16.54 -0.41 -9.20
CA LEU A 122 17.60 0.26 -8.43
C LEU A 122 17.66 -0.23 -6.98
N HIS A 123 16.51 -0.49 -6.37
CA HIS A 123 16.39 -0.81 -4.95
C HIS A 123 16.56 -2.30 -4.65
N TYR A 124 15.98 -3.19 -5.46
CA TYR A 124 16.02 -4.64 -5.23
C TYR A 124 16.97 -5.40 -6.18
N GLN A 125 17.48 -4.77 -7.25
CA GLN A 125 18.51 -5.35 -8.13
C GLN A 125 18.16 -6.77 -8.61
N SER A 126 19.01 -7.79 -8.41
CA SER A 126 18.72 -9.17 -8.83
C SER A 126 17.41 -9.72 -8.22
N SER A 127 16.94 -9.18 -7.11
CA SER A 127 15.67 -9.51 -6.46
C SER A 127 14.46 -8.78 -7.05
N ALA A 128 14.62 -7.86 -8.01
CA ALA A 128 13.53 -7.02 -8.54
C ALA A 128 12.41 -7.82 -9.21
N LYS A 129 12.77 -8.85 -9.99
CA LYS A 129 11.79 -9.61 -10.80
C LYS A 129 10.74 -10.34 -9.95
N PRO A 130 11.08 -11.08 -8.87
CA PRO A 130 10.07 -11.64 -7.99
C PRO A 130 9.21 -10.57 -7.28
N ILE A 131 9.80 -9.43 -6.89
CA ILE A 131 9.04 -8.32 -6.29
C ILE A 131 8.02 -7.74 -7.28
N ARG A 132 8.41 -7.53 -8.55
CA ARG A 132 7.48 -7.10 -9.62
C ARG A 132 6.31 -8.06 -9.79
N LYS A 133 6.58 -9.37 -9.77
CA LYS A 133 5.56 -10.41 -9.88
C LYS A 133 4.62 -10.42 -8.68
N TYR A 134 5.14 -10.23 -7.47
CA TYR A 134 4.33 -10.09 -6.27
C TYR A 134 3.37 -8.90 -6.40
N LEU A 135 3.90 -7.72 -6.72
CA LEU A 135 3.11 -6.49 -6.85
C LEU A 135 2.03 -6.63 -7.94
N ALA A 136 2.36 -7.23 -9.09
CA ALA A 136 1.38 -7.50 -10.13
C ALA A 136 0.28 -8.45 -9.63
N MET A 137 0.67 -9.56 -9.00
CA MET A 137 -0.25 -10.60 -8.54
C MET A 137 -1.27 -10.06 -7.53
N ILE A 138 -0.86 -9.28 -6.53
CA ILE A 138 -1.80 -8.74 -5.54
C ILE A 138 -2.79 -7.74 -6.15
N HIS A 139 -2.35 -6.92 -7.12
CA HIS A 139 -3.24 -5.97 -7.80
C HIS A 139 -4.21 -6.69 -8.73
N ASP A 140 -3.69 -7.62 -9.55
CA ASP A 140 -4.50 -8.35 -10.53
C ASP A 140 -5.57 -9.19 -9.82
N ASN A 141 -5.21 -9.82 -8.70
CA ASN A 141 -6.15 -10.57 -7.87
C ASN A 141 -7.26 -9.69 -7.28
N ALA A 142 -6.92 -8.53 -6.70
CA ALA A 142 -7.91 -7.60 -6.16
C ALA A 142 -8.87 -7.08 -7.24
N ILE A 143 -8.35 -6.75 -8.43
CA ILE A 143 -9.17 -6.33 -9.58
C ILE A 143 -10.09 -7.47 -10.04
N GLN A 144 -9.57 -8.70 -10.16
CA GLN A 144 -10.36 -9.85 -10.60
C GLN A 144 -11.50 -10.20 -9.64
N LEU A 145 -11.32 -9.95 -8.34
CA LEU A 145 -12.34 -10.15 -7.31
C LEU A 145 -13.33 -8.98 -7.20
N GLU A 146 -13.16 -7.92 -7.99
CA GLU A 146 -14.03 -6.74 -8.01
C GLU A 146 -14.21 -6.11 -6.61
N VAL A 147 -13.15 -6.11 -5.80
CA VAL A 147 -13.20 -5.49 -4.47
C VAL A 147 -13.06 -3.97 -4.54
N HIS A 148 -13.63 -3.28 -3.54
CA HIS A 148 -13.59 -1.80 -3.46
C HIS A 148 -13.11 -1.30 -2.08
N PRO A 149 -11.87 -1.62 -1.68
CA PRO A 149 -11.33 -1.22 -0.38
C PRO A 149 -11.27 0.30 -0.24
N ASN A 150 -11.51 0.83 0.96
CA ASN A 150 -11.13 2.20 1.32
C ASN A 150 -9.71 2.20 1.93
N CYS A 151 -9.40 3.13 2.84
CA CYS A 151 -8.14 3.16 3.59
C CYS A 151 -8.18 2.42 4.95
N PHE A 152 -9.20 1.60 5.21
CA PHE A 152 -9.35 0.78 6.43
C PHE A 152 -9.60 -0.72 6.18
N PRO A 153 -9.22 -1.34 5.05
CA PRO A 153 -9.70 -2.68 4.73
C PRO A 153 -9.07 -3.77 5.60
N SER A 154 -9.82 -4.85 5.78
CA SER A 154 -9.36 -6.16 6.20
C SER A 154 -8.60 -6.90 5.08
N ALA A 155 -8.05 -8.08 5.39
CA ALA A 155 -7.37 -8.94 4.40
C ALA A 155 -8.32 -9.39 3.27
N GLU A 156 -9.55 -9.79 3.60
CA GLU A 156 -10.55 -10.20 2.63
C GLU A 156 -10.96 -9.04 1.70
N GLU A 157 -11.12 -7.83 2.24
CA GLU A 157 -11.51 -6.64 1.48
C GLU A 157 -10.43 -6.14 0.50
N VAL A 158 -9.19 -6.63 0.61
CA VAL A 158 -8.13 -6.43 -0.40
C VAL A 158 -7.89 -7.69 -1.25
N GLY A 159 -8.78 -8.69 -1.15
CA GLY A 159 -8.76 -9.90 -1.94
C GLY A 159 -7.78 -10.98 -1.46
N LEU A 160 -7.28 -10.90 -0.23
CA LEU A 160 -6.33 -11.90 0.27
C LEU A 160 -7.05 -13.11 0.85
N ASP A 161 -6.63 -14.29 0.42
CA ASP A 161 -6.89 -15.57 1.07
C ASP A 161 -5.57 -16.31 1.35
N LEU A 162 -5.66 -17.55 1.83
CA LEU A 162 -4.48 -18.35 2.14
C LEU A 162 -3.65 -18.68 0.88
N GLU A 163 -4.28 -18.97 -0.25
CA GLU A 163 -3.59 -19.33 -1.49
C GLU A 163 -2.76 -18.15 -2.01
N ILE A 164 -3.39 -16.97 -2.07
CA ILE A 164 -2.75 -15.71 -2.49
C ILE A 164 -1.63 -15.34 -1.52
N SER A 165 -1.82 -15.53 -0.22
CA SER A 165 -0.80 -15.26 0.79
C SER A 165 0.41 -16.20 0.68
N GLU A 166 0.18 -17.50 0.46
CA GLU A 166 1.26 -18.49 0.25
C GLU A 166 2.04 -18.19 -1.03
N LYS A 167 1.33 -17.84 -2.11
CA LYS A 167 1.95 -17.40 -3.37
C LYS A 167 2.75 -16.13 -3.18
N GLY A 168 2.21 -15.16 -2.44
CA GLY A 168 2.90 -13.92 -2.12
C GLY A 168 4.21 -14.15 -1.37
N LEU A 169 4.16 -14.97 -0.31
CA LEU A 169 5.36 -15.36 0.44
C LEU A 169 6.38 -16.09 -0.44
N SER A 170 5.94 -16.92 -1.39
CA SER A 170 6.83 -17.62 -2.32
C SER A 170 7.64 -16.67 -3.23
N TYR A 171 7.09 -15.51 -3.61
CA TYR A 171 7.83 -14.50 -4.38
C TYR A 171 8.90 -13.83 -3.54
N PHE A 172 8.63 -13.56 -2.26
CA PHE A 172 9.65 -13.02 -1.35
C PHE A 172 10.76 -14.03 -1.07
N ASN A 173 10.44 -15.32 -0.93
CA ASN A 173 11.48 -16.36 -0.80
C ASN A 173 12.39 -16.39 -2.03
N GLN A 174 11.83 -16.34 -3.24
CA GLN A 174 12.62 -16.22 -4.48
C GLN A 174 13.46 -14.94 -4.51
N ALA A 175 12.91 -13.79 -4.06
CA ALA A 175 13.65 -12.55 -3.96
C ALA A 175 14.84 -12.66 -2.99
N LEU A 176 14.67 -13.33 -1.85
CA LEU A 176 15.72 -13.53 -0.84
C LEU A 176 16.85 -14.47 -1.32
N GLU A 177 16.52 -15.45 -2.16
CA GLU A 177 17.51 -16.34 -2.81
C GLU A 177 18.36 -15.58 -3.84
N LEU A 178 17.77 -14.60 -4.52
CA LEU A 178 18.43 -13.78 -5.54
C LEU A 178 19.16 -12.55 -5.00
N ALA A 179 19.07 -12.27 -3.69
CA ALA A 179 19.69 -11.11 -3.09
C ALA A 179 21.23 -11.18 -3.19
N ASP A 180 21.84 -10.23 -3.90
CA ASP A 180 23.27 -10.22 -4.21
C ASP A 180 24.16 -10.02 -2.97
N ASP A 181 23.69 -9.24 -2.00
CA ASP A 181 24.40 -8.89 -0.78
C ASP A 181 23.45 -8.66 0.41
N ASP A 182 24.03 -8.37 1.58
CA ASP A 182 23.28 -8.13 2.82
C ASP A 182 22.39 -6.87 2.74
N THR A 183 22.74 -5.90 1.89
CA THR A 183 21.93 -4.68 1.69
C THR A 183 20.66 -5.02 0.94
N ILE A 184 20.77 -5.72 -0.19
CA ILE A 184 19.61 -6.17 -0.98
C ILE A 184 18.77 -7.14 -0.16
N ARG A 185 19.41 -8.08 0.56
CA ARG A 185 18.72 -8.98 1.49
C ARG A 185 17.91 -8.22 2.51
N ALA A 186 18.49 -7.20 3.16
CA ALA A 186 17.79 -6.42 4.17
C ALA A 186 16.58 -5.66 3.61
N ARG A 187 16.67 -5.16 2.37
CA ARG A 187 15.54 -4.49 1.68
C ARG A 187 14.40 -5.47 1.40
N VAL A 188 14.73 -6.67 0.91
CA VAL A 188 13.74 -7.73 0.63
C VAL A 188 13.10 -8.23 1.94
N GLU A 189 13.90 -8.47 2.98
CA GLU A 189 13.41 -8.87 4.31
C GLU A 189 12.42 -7.84 4.88
N LYS A 190 12.76 -6.55 4.84
CA LYS A 190 11.85 -5.47 5.25
C LYS A 190 10.55 -5.48 4.44
N ALA A 191 10.63 -5.61 3.13
CA ALA A 191 9.44 -5.64 2.26
C ALA A 191 8.57 -6.89 2.48
N SER A 192 9.18 -8.01 2.87
CA SER A 192 8.48 -9.28 3.09
C SER A 192 7.58 -9.31 4.32
N ILE A 193 7.70 -8.34 5.24
CA ILE A 193 6.87 -8.25 6.46
C ILE A 193 5.38 -8.36 6.10
N CYS A 194 4.95 -7.72 5.00
CA CYS A 194 3.55 -7.76 4.58
C CYS A 194 3.06 -9.13 4.12
N ALA A 195 3.92 -9.95 3.50
CA ALA A 195 3.55 -11.31 3.12
C ALA A 195 3.39 -12.20 4.36
N TYR A 196 4.24 -12.04 5.38
CA TYR A 196 4.06 -12.76 6.65
C TYR A 196 2.81 -12.30 7.40
N LYS A 197 2.51 -11.00 7.38
CA LYS A 197 1.27 -10.46 7.93
C LYS A 197 0.04 -11.09 7.28
N ALA A 198 0.02 -11.18 5.95
CA ALA A 198 -1.05 -11.83 5.20
C ALA A 198 -1.22 -13.29 5.64
N MET A 199 -0.12 -14.06 5.69
CA MET A 199 -0.13 -15.45 6.18
C MET A 199 -0.70 -15.62 7.60
N ILE A 200 -0.46 -14.66 8.49
CA ILE A 200 -1.01 -14.70 9.86
C ILE A 200 -2.53 -14.51 9.87
N LEU A 201 -3.03 -13.60 9.03
CA LEU A 201 -4.45 -13.24 8.99
C LEU A 201 -5.29 -14.22 8.18
N THR A 202 -4.74 -14.81 7.11
CA THR A 202 -5.47 -15.75 6.26
C THR A 202 -5.24 -17.22 6.65
N GLY A 203 -4.26 -17.48 7.51
CA GLY A 203 -3.81 -18.81 7.89
C GLY A 203 -4.23 -19.25 9.29
N GLU A 204 -5.43 -18.90 9.73
CA GLU A 204 -5.94 -19.27 11.07
C GLU A 204 -6.01 -20.80 11.26
N ASP A 205 -6.35 -21.54 10.21
CA ASP A 205 -6.44 -23.01 10.21
C ASP A 205 -5.12 -23.74 9.95
N LEU A 206 -3.99 -23.02 9.85
CA LEU A 206 -2.69 -23.65 9.68
C LEU A 206 -2.32 -24.47 10.92
N GLU A 207 -1.57 -25.55 10.67
CA GLU A 207 -1.00 -26.39 11.73
C GLU A 207 -0.22 -25.53 12.75
N GLN A 208 -0.43 -25.80 14.04
CA GLN A 208 -0.04 -24.91 15.13
C GLN A 208 1.46 -24.58 15.11
N GLU A 209 2.34 -25.55 14.83
CA GLU A 209 3.77 -25.30 14.75
C GLU A 209 4.15 -24.49 13.50
N LYS A 210 3.49 -24.71 12.36
CA LYS A 210 3.67 -23.88 11.14
C LYS A 210 3.28 -22.43 11.44
N ARG A 211 2.10 -22.21 12.04
CA ARG A 211 1.60 -20.87 12.37
C ARG A 211 2.52 -20.15 13.36
N LYS A 212 2.97 -20.85 14.40
CA LYS A 212 3.92 -20.31 15.40
C LYS A 212 5.25 -19.88 14.79
N LYS A 213 5.79 -20.65 13.84
CA LYS A 213 7.02 -20.28 13.12
C LYS A 213 6.85 -19.01 12.28
N ILE A 214 5.72 -18.88 11.59
CA ILE A 214 5.37 -17.69 10.80
C ILE A 214 5.30 -16.45 11.71
N ILE A 215 4.59 -16.55 12.83
CA ILE A 215 4.46 -15.45 13.80
C ILE A 215 5.81 -15.03 14.37
N ASN A 216 6.62 -16.00 14.82
CA ASN A 216 7.94 -15.68 15.38
C ASN A 216 8.86 -15.02 14.35
N HIS A 217 8.79 -15.45 13.09
CA HIS A 217 9.56 -14.83 12.02
C HIS A 217 9.09 -13.41 11.70
N TYR A 218 7.77 -13.21 11.59
CA TYR A 218 7.16 -11.89 11.43
C TYR A 218 7.60 -10.91 12.52
N ILE A 219 7.53 -11.32 13.79
CA ILE A 219 7.93 -10.48 14.93
C ILE A 219 9.42 -10.17 14.85
N GLY A 220 10.26 -11.17 14.55
CA GLY A 220 11.71 -10.97 14.41
C GLY A 220 12.07 -9.97 13.30
N LEU A 221 11.39 -10.01 12.17
CA LEU A 221 11.57 -9.01 11.10
C LEU A 221 11.06 -7.63 11.54
N ALA A 222 9.87 -7.56 12.12
CA ALA A 222 9.27 -6.31 12.55
C ALA A 222 10.14 -5.60 13.61
N GLU A 223 10.71 -6.35 14.56
CA GLU A 223 11.68 -5.83 15.54
C GLU A 223 12.99 -5.42 14.86
N LYS A 224 13.55 -6.25 13.96
CA LYS A 224 14.79 -5.95 13.22
C LYS A 224 14.71 -4.63 12.45
N TYR A 225 13.54 -4.31 11.88
CA TYR A 225 13.32 -3.10 11.10
C TYR A 225 12.61 -1.97 11.86
N ASN A 226 12.54 -2.07 13.20
CA ASN A 226 12.01 -1.04 14.09
C ASN A 226 10.55 -0.67 13.81
N MET A 227 9.69 -1.66 13.59
CA MET A 227 8.24 -1.44 13.52
C MET A 227 7.72 -0.93 14.86
N THR A 228 7.09 0.24 14.83
CA THR A 228 6.53 0.92 16.02
C THR A 228 5.02 0.75 16.13
N HIS A 229 4.32 0.73 14.99
CA HIS A 229 2.86 0.62 14.91
C HIS A 229 2.45 -0.37 13.83
N VAL A 230 1.41 -1.15 14.12
CA VAL A 230 0.76 -2.03 13.13
C VAL A 230 -0.48 -1.38 12.51
N SER A 231 -1.03 -0.33 13.14
CA SER A 231 -2.19 0.45 12.69
C SER A 231 -2.16 1.84 13.31
N GLU A 232 -3.05 2.74 12.90
CA GLU A 232 -3.13 4.13 13.39
C GLU A 232 -3.24 4.24 14.92
N HIS A 233 -3.84 3.23 15.57
CA HIS A 233 -4.13 3.28 17.00
C HIS A 233 -3.53 2.11 17.79
N LYS A 234 -2.63 1.33 17.18
CA LYS A 234 -2.07 0.13 17.82
C LYS A 234 -0.56 0.03 17.69
N LEU A 235 0.10 -0.02 18.84
CA LEU A 235 1.54 -0.25 18.92
C LEU A 235 1.89 -1.68 18.47
N ALA A 236 3.06 -1.80 17.85
CA ALA A 236 3.56 -3.11 17.40
C ALA A 236 3.72 -4.08 18.57
N ALA A 237 4.25 -3.61 19.70
CA ALA A 237 4.45 -4.43 20.91
C ALA A 237 3.14 -5.02 21.47
N GLU A 238 2.04 -4.25 21.41
CA GLU A 238 0.72 -4.71 21.85
C GLU A 238 0.22 -5.84 20.93
N TYR A 239 0.31 -5.63 19.62
CA TYR A 239 -0.07 -6.66 18.65
C TYR A 239 0.77 -7.93 18.76
N PHE A 240 2.09 -7.80 18.96
CA PHE A 240 2.98 -8.94 19.15
C PHE A 240 2.62 -9.77 20.38
N ALA A 241 2.15 -9.13 21.46
CA ALA A 241 1.68 -9.84 22.63
C ALA A 241 0.42 -10.65 22.30
N GLU A 242 -0.52 -10.10 21.53
CA GLU A 242 -1.77 -10.78 21.17
C GLU A 242 -1.57 -12.01 20.29
N ILE A 243 -0.71 -11.93 19.27
CA ILE A 243 -0.56 -13.01 18.29
C ILE A 243 0.36 -14.14 18.74
N LYS A 244 1.12 -13.98 19.83
CA LYS A 244 2.05 -15.00 20.34
C LYS A 244 1.36 -16.21 20.97
N PHE A 245 0.04 -16.16 21.18
CA PHE A 245 -0.77 -17.21 21.83
C PHE A 245 -1.36 -18.19 20.81
#